data_AF-A0A3A5VMS0-F1
#
_entry.id   AF-A0A3A5VMS0-F1
#
_cell.length_a   1.000
_cell.length_b   1.000
_cell.length_c   1.000
_cell.angle_alpha   90.00
_cell.angle_beta   90.00
_cell.angle_gamma   90.00
#
_symmetry.space_group_name_H-M   'P 1'
#
loop_
_entity.id
_entity.type
_entity.pdbx_description
1 polymer ?
#
loop_
_entity_poly.entity_id
_entity_poly.type
_entity_poly.pdbx_seq_one_letter_code
_entity_poly.pdbx_strand_id
1 'polypeptide(L)'
;MDDDLVAAYAAEAKAAMEAEANRRIAETTNPEEEQRLRNMSLIELIDSEHFVPALLSRLGAVRAALDGHGGGIAVSRCDLSNGLDIVLDLTGACLSCGAAPGTLEGVKTDLENDDEIDRIRFSSALLDTFDELGREFILAHGAVEFVDIPSDSAGE
;
A
#
# COMPACT_ATOMS: atom_id res chain seq x y z
N MET A 1 2.59 -19.99 29.31
CA MET A 1 3.88 -20.57 28.87
C MET A 1 3.81 -20.97 27.40
N ASP A 2 2.68 -21.50 26.91
CA ASP A 2 2.50 -21.77 25.47
C ASP A 2 2.33 -20.50 24.61
N ASP A 3 1.64 -19.47 25.09
CA ASP A 3 1.47 -18.20 24.34
C ASP A 3 2.79 -17.47 24.05
N ASP A 4 3.79 -17.62 24.93
CA ASP A 4 5.11 -17.00 24.77
C ASP A 4 5.92 -17.67 23.66
N LEU A 5 5.79 -19.00 23.54
CA LEU A 5 6.41 -19.77 22.45
C LEU A 5 5.74 -19.49 21.11
N VAL A 6 4.41 -19.37 21.08
CA VAL A 6 3.66 -19.03 19.86
C VAL A 6 4.03 -17.62 19.38
N ALA A 7 4.11 -16.65 20.30
CA ALA A 7 4.51 -15.28 19.99
C ALA A 7 5.96 -15.22 19.47
N ALA A 8 6.89 -15.92 20.12
CA ALA A 8 8.28 -15.98 19.68
C ALA A 8 8.41 -16.59 18.27
N TYR A 9 7.70 -17.69 18.01
CA TYR A 9 7.71 -18.33 16.69
C TYR A 9 7.11 -17.44 15.61
N ALA A 10 6.00 -16.75 15.91
CA ALA A 10 5.39 -15.80 14.98
C ALA A 10 6.34 -14.63 14.66
N ALA A 11 7.06 -14.12 15.67
CA ALA A 11 8.04 -13.06 15.48
C ALA A 11 9.24 -13.53 14.62
N GLU A 12 9.76 -14.73 14.85
CA GLU A 12 10.82 -15.32 14.04
C GLU A 12 10.39 -15.53 12.59
N ALA A 13 9.19 -16.08 12.38
CA ALA A 13 8.61 -16.26 11.06
C ALA A 13 8.45 -14.92 10.32
N LYS A 14 7.93 -13.89 11.02
CA LYS A 14 7.79 -12.53 10.48
C LYS A 14 9.15 -11.95 10.07
N ALA A 15 10.17 -12.05 10.93
CA ALA A 15 11.51 -11.56 10.63
C ALA A 15 12.14 -12.28 9.41
N ALA A 16 11.96 -13.59 9.30
CA ALA A 16 12.43 -14.35 8.15
C ALA A 16 11.73 -13.93 6.84
N MET A 17 10.41 -13.71 6.88
CA MET A 17 9.63 -13.24 5.73
C MET A 17 10.05 -11.82 5.31
N GLU A 18 10.24 -10.91 6.27
CA GLU A 18 10.72 -9.55 6.01
C GLU A 18 12.12 -9.54 5.38
N ALA A 19 13.03 -10.39 5.85
CA ALA A 19 14.37 -10.51 5.28
C ALA A 19 14.35 -10.96 3.81
N GLU A 20 13.51 -11.95 3.47
CA GLU A 20 13.32 -12.42 2.10
C GLU A 20 12.64 -11.36 1.22
N ALA A 21 11.63 -10.66 1.74
CA ALA A 21 10.96 -9.57 1.02
C ALA A 21 11.93 -8.44 0.69
N ASN A 22 12.73 -7.99 1.66
CA ASN A 22 13.74 -6.95 1.48
C ASN A 22 14.80 -7.36 0.45
N ARG A 23 15.22 -8.64 0.47
CA ARG A 23 16.14 -9.17 -0.53
C ARG A 23 15.56 -9.09 -1.94
N ARG A 24 14.30 -9.49 -2.15
CA ARG A 24 13.63 -9.43 -3.47
C ARG A 24 13.50 -8.01 -3.99
N ILE A 25 13.16 -7.06 -3.13
CA ILE A 25 13.10 -5.64 -3.48
C ILE A 25 14.49 -5.17 -3.92
N ALA A 26 15.54 -5.48 -3.16
CA ALA A 26 16.90 -5.09 -3.51
C ALA A 26 17.41 -5.72 -4.82
N GLU A 27 16.95 -6.92 -5.18
CA GLU A 27 17.30 -7.58 -6.45
C GLU A 27 16.59 -6.98 -7.67
N THR A 28 15.48 -6.25 -7.46
CA THR A 28 14.61 -5.74 -8.54
C THR A 28 14.58 -4.21 -8.63
N THR A 29 15.22 -3.52 -7.69
CA THR A 29 15.23 -2.05 -7.61
C THR A 29 16.65 -1.49 -7.70
N ASN A 30 16.78 -0.25 -8.15
CA ASN A 30 18.06 0.46 -8.12
C ASN A 30 18.22 1.14 -6.74
N PRO A 31 19.24 0.80 -5.94
CA PRO A 31 19.40 1.33 -4.59
C PRO A 31 19.63 2.84 -4.55
N GLU A 32 20.29 3.43 -5.56
CA GLU A 32 20.51 4.87 -5.64
C GLU A 32 19.20 5.61 -5.91
N GLU A 33 18.38 5.06 -6.81
CA GLU A 33 17.07 5.63 -7.14
C GLU A 33 16.08 5.48 -5.98
N GLU A 34 16.09 4.33 -5.30
CA GLU A 34 15.31 4.12 -4.08
C GLU A 34 15.66 5.13 -3.00
N GLN A 35 16.95 5.33 -2.75
CA GLN A 35 17.40 6.32 -1.78
C GLN A 35 17.02 7.74 -2.21
N ARG A 36 17.12 8.07 -3.50
CA ARG A 36 16.67 9.36 -4.03
C ARG A 36 15.18 9.57 -3.76
N LEU A 37 14.32 8.63 -4.17
CA LEU A 37 12.87 8.70 -4.03
C LEU A 37 12.40 8.74 -2.57
N ARG A 38 13.05 7.98 -1.67
CA ARG A 38 12.74 8.00 -0.23
C ARG A 38 13.05 9.34 0.43
N ASN A 39 14.06 10.06 -0.08
CA ASN A 39 14.47 11.35 0.47
C ASN A 39 13.78 12.56 -0.18
N MET A 40 12.95 12.33 -1.20
CA MET A 40 12.17 13.40 -1.81
C MET A 40 10.92 13.70 -0.98
N SER A 41 10.58 14.99 -0.89
CA SER A 41 9.30 15.42 -0.31
C SER A 41 8.15 14.93 -1.18
N LEU A 42 7.17 14.27 -0.58
CA LEU A 42 5.98 13.80 -1.27
C LEU A 42 5.11 14.98 -1.71
N ILE A 43 5.07 16.05 -0.91
CA ILE A 43 4.33 17.28 -1.23
C ILE A 43 4.86 17.93 -2.51
N GLU A 44 6.17 17.92 -2.73
CA GLU A 44 6.79 18.44 -3.97
C GLU A 44 6.54 17.53 -5.18
N LEU A 45 6.14 16.28 -4.95
CA LEU A 45 5.97 15.27 -5.99
C LEU A 45 4.52 15.05 -6.42
N ILE A 46 3.50 15.64 -5.77
CA ILE A 46 2.07 15.34 -6.02
C ILE A 46 1.71 15.30 -7.52
N ASP A 47 2.19 16.28 -8.30
CA ASP A 47 1.89 16.42 -9.75
C ASP A 47 3.00 15.85 -10.66
N SER A 48 3.91 15.06 -10.10
CA SER A 48 5.07 14.49 -10.79
C SER A 48 4.89 13.00 -11.06
N GLU A 49 5.51 12.52 -12.14
CA GLU A 49 5.60 11.09 -12.45
C GLU A 49 6.31 10.27 -11.37
N HIS A 50 7.06 10.94 -10.47
CA HIS A 50 7.76 10.31 -9.37
C HIS A 50 6.90 10.16 -8.10
N PHE A 51 5.66 10.65 -8.05
CA PHE A 51 4.81 10.53 -6.84
C PHE A 51 4.57 9.07 -6.45
N VAL A 52 4.03 8.27 -7.38
CA VAL A 52 3.75 6.86 -7.14
C VAL A 52 5.04 6.06 -6.87
N PRO A 53 6.13 6.21 -7.63
CA PRO A 53 7.42 5.63 -7.28
C PRO A 53 7.93 6.00 -5.87
N ALA A 54 7.72 7.24 -5.44
CA ALA A 54 8.12 7.70 -4.11
C ALA A 54 7.24 7.09 -2.99
N LEU A 55 5.94 6.89 -3.24
CA LEU A 55 5.08 6.14 -2.32
C LEU A 55 5.51 4.66 -2.23
N LEU A 56 5.76 4.01 -3.38
CA LEU A 56 6.25 2.63 -3.42
C LEU A 56 7.60 2.47 -2.72
N SER A 57 8.48 3.48 -2.78
CA SER A 57 9.76 3.46 -2.07
C SER A 57 9.61 3.53 -0.56
N ARG A 58 8.47 3.96 -0.02
CA ARG A 58 8.21 3.96 1.43
C ARG A 58 7.68 2.63 1.96
N LEU A 59 7.17 1.79 1.07
CA LEU A 59 6.64 0.47 1.42
C LEU A 59 7.77 -0.49 1.83
N GLY A 60 7.49 -1.29 2.87
CA GLY A 60 8.36 -2.36 3.36
C GLY A 60 8.07 -3.68 2.66
N ALA A 61 7.90 -4.75 3.45
CA ALA A 61 7.71 -6.10 2.93
C ALA A 61 6.48 -6.23 2.01
N VAL A 62 5.46 -5.38 2.20
CA VAL A 62 4.25 -5.35 1.37
C VAL A 62 4.56 -5.02 -0.09
N ARG A 63 5.62 -4.25 -0.36
CA ARG A 63 6.06 -3.95 -1.72
C ARG A 63 6.43 -5.20 -2.50
N ALA A 64 7.15 -6.13 -1.88
CA ALA A 64 7.53 -7.39 -2.53
C ALA A 64 6.29 -8.21 -2.96
N ALA A 65 5.18 -8.09 -2.21
CA ALA A 65 3.91 -8.73 -2.55
C ALA A 65 3.20 -8.03 -3.73
N LEU A 66 3.31 -6.71 -3.83
CA LEU A 66 2.79 -5.93 -4.96
C LEU A 66 3.61 -6.21 -6.25
N ASP A 67 4.93 -6.06 -6.17
CA ASP A 67 5.85 -6.25 -7.29
C ASP A 67 5.85 -7.71 -7.78
N GLY A 68 5.84 -8.68 -6.86
CA GLY A 68 5.95 -10.11 -7.16
C GLY A 68 4.76 -10.72 -7.91
N HIS A 69 3.60 -10.06 -7.89
CA HIS A 69 2.42 -10.49 -8.65
C HIS A 69 2.17 -9.64 -9.90
N GLY A 70 2.96 -8.59 -10.14
CA GLY A 70 2.70 -7.63 -11.22
C GLY A 70 1.51 -6.72 -10.91
N GLY A 71 1.36 -6.32 -9.64
CA GLY A 71 0.43 -5.29 -9.23
C GLY A 71 1.15 -4.04 -8.74
N GLY A 72 0.39 -3.12 -8.14
CA GLY A 72 0.91 -1.85 -7.64
C GLY A 72 -0.18 -1.03 -6.97
N ILE A 73 0.12 0.25 -6.75
CA ILE A 73 -0.83 1.25 -6.25
C ILE A 73 -1.08 2.30 -7.33
N ALA A 74 -2.26 2.90 -7.32
CA ALA A 74 -2.57 4.12 -8.04
C ALA A 74 -3.13 5.15 -7.06
N VAL A 75 -2.83 6.43 -7.29
CA VAL A 75 -3.40 7.52 -6.51
C VAL A 75 -4.68 7.96 -7.20
N SER A 76 -5.82 7.72 -6.55
CA SER A 76 -7.12 8.15 -7.07
C SER A 76 -7.45 9.58 -6.66
N ARG A 77 -6.97 10.01 -5.49
CA ARG A 77 -7.11 11.38 -4.98
C ARG A 77 -6.00 11.70 -4.00
N CYS A 78 -5.52 12.93 -4.01
CA CYS A 78 -4.56 13.44 -3.05
C CYS A 78 -4.95 14.88 -2.70
N ASP A 79 -5.22 15.16 -1.42
CA ASP A 79 -5.48 16.51 -0.93
C ASP A 79 -4.39 16.92 0.07
N LEU A 80 -3.90 18.15 -0.05
CA LEU A 80 -2.99 18.74 0.92
C LEU A 80 -3.77 19.63 1.88
N SER A 81 -3.80 19.26 3.17
CA SER A 81 -4.39 20.09 4.22
C SER A 81 -3.38 20.34 5.35
N ASN A 82 -3.42 19.57 6.44
CA ASN A 82 -2.40 19.56 7.48
C ASN A 82 -1.22 18.63 7.14
N GLY A 83 -1.49 17.65 6.28
CA GLY A 83 -0.56 16.74 5.62
C GLY A 83 -1.26 16.15 4.39
N LEU A 84 -0.66 15.13 3.77
CA LEU A 84 -1.24 14.45 2.62
C LEU A 84 -2.36 13.50 3.06
N ASP A 85 -3.57 13.74 2.55
CA ASP A 85 -4.69 12.81 2.64
C ASP A 85 -4.86 12.14 1.27
N ILE A 86 -4.49 10.86 1.21
CA ILE A 86 -4.36 10.12 -0.04
C ILE A 86 -5.41 9.01 -0.10
N VAL A 87 -6.15 8.96 -1.20
CA VAL A 87 -7.01 7.84 -1.54
C VAL A 87 -6.33 7.01 -2.64
N LEU A 88 -6.06 5.75 -2.31
CA LEU A 88 -5.38 4.81 -3.18
C LEU A 88 -6.35 3.83 -3.84
N ASP A 89 -5.97 3.37 -5.02
CA ASP A 89 -6.46 2.15 -5.64
C ASP A 89 -5.31 1.15 -5.79
N LEU A 90 -5.65 -0.11 -6.03
CA LEU A 90 -4.67 -1.12 -6.39
C LEU A 90 -4.72 -1.39 -7.89
N THR A 91 -3.58 -1.74 -8.47
CA THR A 91 -3.47 -2.01 -9.90
C THR A 91 -2.89 -3.38 -10.18
N GLY A 92 -3.03 -3.83 -11.43
CA GLY A 92 -2.48 -5.09 -11.92
C GLY A 92 -3.08 -6.32 -11.24
N ALA A 93 -2.27 -7.36 -11.02
CA ALA A 93 -2.76 -8.63 -10.48
C ALA A 93 -3.26 -8.56 -9.03
N CYS A 94 -2.95 -7.47 -8.30
CA CYS A 94 -3.47 -7.25 -6.95
C CYS A 94 -5.00 -7.12 -6.91
N LEU A 95 -5.62 -6.72 -8.03
CA LEU A 95 -7.07 -6.75 -8.21
C LEU A 95 -7.58 -8.18 -8.44
N SER A 96 -6.89 -8.95 -9.27
CA SER A 96 -7.32 -10.28 -9.73
C SER A 96 -7.17 -11.39 -8.70
N CYS A 97 -6.25 -11.24 -7.74
CA CYS A 97 -5.96 -12.27 -6.72
C CYS A 97 -6.68 -12.05 -5.40
N GLY A 98 -7.48 -11.00 -5.25
CA GLY A 98 -7.93 -10.59 -3.92
C GLY A 98 -6.80 -9.85 -3.21
N ALA A 99 -6.91 -8.53 -3.02
CA ALA A 99 -5.97 -7.84 -2.15
C ALA A 99 -6.13 -8.42 -0.75
N ALA A 100 -5.13 -9.14 -0.22
CA ALA A 100 -5.26 -9.72 1.11
C ALA A 100 -5.46 -8.57 2.12
N PRO A 101 -6.32 -8.73 3.15
CA PRO A 101 -6.53 -7.70 4.17
C PRO A 101 -5.23 -7.12 4.74
N GLY A 102 -4.25 -7.98 5.02
CA GLY A 102 -2.94 -7.56 5.53
C GLY A 102 -2.10 -6.77 4.53
N THR A 103 -2.34 -6.89 3.22
CA THR A 103 -1.68 -6.05 2.20
C THR A 103 -2.21 -4.62 2.27
N LEU A 104 -3.52 -4.43 2.39
CA LEU A 104 -4.13 -3.11 2.51
C LEU A 104 -3.69 -2.41 3.81
N GLU A 105 -3.77 -3.14 4.92
CA GLU A 105 -3.31 -2.67 6.23
C GLU A 105 -1.81 -2.34 6.23
N GLY A 106 -1.00 -3.18 5.57
CA GLY A 106 0.45 -2.96 5.43
C GLY A 106 0.77 -1.72 4.61
N VAL A 107 0.12 -1.52 3.47
CA VAL A 107 0.29 -0.30 2.65
C VAL A 107 -0.10 0.95 3.45
N LYS A 108 -1.26 0.92 4.12
CA LYS A 108 -1.69 2.02 4.99
C LYS A 108 -0.64 2.32 6.07
N THR A 109 -0.23 1.29 6.81
CA THR A 109 0.70 1.44 7.93
C THR A 109 2.05 1.98 7.49
N ASP A 110 2.62 1.44 6.40
CA ASP A 110 3.93 1.86 5.91
C ASP A 110 3.91 3.32 5.42
N LEU A 111 2.84 3.74 4.74
CA LEU A 111 2.72 5.11 4.24
C LEU A 111 2.40 6.12 5.34
N GLU A 112 1.50 5.80 6.29
CA GLU A 112 1.19 6.67 7.43
C GLU A 112 2.35 6.81 8.44
N ASN A 113 3.44 6.05 8.27
CA ASN A 113 4.69 6.27 9.01
C ASN A 113 5.56 7.39 8.42
N ASP A 114 5.22 7.94 7.25
CA ASP A 114 5.89 9.11 6.68
C ASP A 114 5.31 10.40 7.29
N ASP A 115 6.19 11.30 7.75
CA ASP A 115 5.80 12.53 8.44
C ASP A 115 4.97 13.51 7.57
N GLU A 116 5.00 13.37 6.24
CA GLU A 116 4.20 14.20 5.32
C GLU A 116 2.79 13.63 5.08
N ILE A 117 2.52 12.37 5.44
CA ILE A 117 1.24 11.70 5.21
C ILE A 117 0.38 11.77 6.48
N ASP A 118 -0.78 12.41 6.36
CA ASP A 118 -1.76 12.50 7.46
C ASP A 118 -2.68 11.27 7.46
N ARG A 119 -3.08 10.78 6.28
CA ARG A 119 -4.07 9.70 6.18
C ARG A 119 -4.00 8.94 4.86
N ILE A 120 -4.17 7.62 4.94
CA ILE A 120 -4.38 6.75 3.78
C ILE A 120 -5.77 6.10 3.82
N ARG A 121 -6.48 6.18 2.70
CA ARG A 121 -7.78 5.52 2.46
C ARG A 121 -7.75 4.80 1.12
N PHE A 122 -8.71 3.91 0.90
CA PHE A 122 -8.82 3.17 -0.35
C PHE A 122 -10.12 3.52 -1.08
N SER A 123 -10.07 3.53 -2.41
CA SER A 123 -11.24 3.70 -3.25
C SER A 123 -12.23 2.56 -3.02
N SER A 124 -13.50 2.87 -2.80
CA SER A 124 -14.56 1.85 -2.74
C SER A 124 -14.72 1.08 -4.05
N ALA A 125 -14.29 1.65 -5.18
CA ALA A 125 -14.27 0.98 -6.48
C ALA A 125 -13.39 -0.30 -6.47
N LEU A 126 -12.42 -0.38 -5.56
CA LEU A 126 -11.63 -1.60 -5.34
C LEU A 126 -12.54 -2.78 -4.97
N LEU A 127 -13.59 -2.53 -4.18
CA LEU A 127 -14.51 -3.57 -3.71
C LEU A 127 -15.36 -4.15 -4.85
N ASP A 128 -15.52 -3.43 -5.95
CA ASP A 128 -16.29 -3.89 -7.12
C ASP A 128 -15.54 -4.97 -7.91
N THR A 129 -14.24 -5.16 -7.65
CA THR A 129 -13.43 -6.21 -8.27
C THR A 129 -13.54 -7.56 -7.56
N PHE A 130 -14.16 -7.60 -6.38
CA PHE A 130 -14.35 -8.82 -5.60
C PHE A 130 -15.78 -9.36 -5.73
N ASP A 131 -15.93 -10.67 -5.56
CA ASP A 131 -17.25 -11.26 -5.34
C ASP A 131 -17.79 -10.89 -3.95
N GLU A 132 -19.04 -11.27 -3.67
CA GLU A 132 -19.73 -10.93 -2.41
C GLU A 132 -18.94 -11.39 -1.17
N LEU A 133 -18.42 -12.62 -1.20
CA LEU A 133 -17.64 -13.19 -0.09
C LEU A 133 -16.30 -12.46 0.09
N GLY A 134 -15.58 -12.19 -1.01
CA GLY A 134 -14.33 -11.44 -0.97
C GLY A 134 -14.55 -10.03 -0.42
N ARG A 135 -15.59 -9.34 -0.87
CA ARG A 135 -15.96 -8.01 -0.39
C ARG A 135 -16.26 -8.00 1.11
N GLU A 136 -17.07 -8.93 1.59
CA GLU A 136 -17.36 -9.06 3.03
C GLU A 136 -16.09 -9.33 3.85
N PHE A 137 -15.20 -10.18 3.35
CA PHE A 137 -13.95 -10.51 4.00
C PHE A 137 -13.01 -9.30 4.11
N ILE A 138 -12.87 -8.51 3.05
CA ILE A 138 -12.06 -7.27 3.05
C ILE A 138 -12.65 -6.23 4.00
N LEU A 139 -13.96 -6.04 4.00
CA LEU A 139 -14.61 -5.08 4.91
C LEU A 139 -14.47 -5.49 6.38
N ALA A 140 -14.51 -6.80 6.67
CA ALA A 140 -14.41 -7.31 8.03
C ALA A 140 -12.97 -7.32 8.57
N HIS A 141 -11.97 -7.54 7.71
CA HIS A 141 -10.59 -7.82 8.14
C HIS A 141 -9.54 -6.86 7.61
N GLY A 142 -9.88 -5.98 6.65
CA GLY A 142 -8.92 -5.08 5.99
C GLY A 142 -8.31 -4.02 6.90
N ALA A 143 -8.97 -3.68 8.02
CA ALA A 143 -8.54 -2.63 8.94
C ALA A 143 -8.22 -1.28 8.27
N VAL A 144 -8.86 -1.01 7.13
CA VAL A 144 -8.71 0.20 6.32
C VAL A 144 -10.07 0.83 6.04
N GLU A 145 -10.07 2.11 5.70
CA GLU A 145 -11.27 2.84 5.33
C GLU A 145 -11.42 2.91 3.81
N PHE A 146 -12.63 2.58 3.35
CA PHE A 146 -13.03 2.72 1.96
C PHE A 146 -13.87 3.98 1.78
N VAL A 147 -13.59 4.76 0.74
CA VAL A 147 -14.33 5.99 0.42
C VAL A 147 -14.79 5.99 -1.03
N ASP A 148 -16.02 6.46 -1.24
CA ASP A 148 -16.52 6.76 -2.57
C ASP A 148 -15.81 8.01 -3.09
N ILE A 149 -15.14 7.85 -4.23
CA ILE A 149 -14.59 8.97 -4.97
C ILE A 149 -15.60 9.25 -6.07
N PRO A 150 -16.28 10.41 -6.06
CA PRO A 150 -17.14 10.76 -7.19
C PRO A 150 -16.25 10.79 -8.43
N SER A 151 -16.58 9.94 -9.41
CA SER A 151 -16.00 10.06 -10.75
C SER A 151 -16.34 11.46 -11.20
N ASP A 152 -15.32 12.30 -11.40
CA ASP A 152 -15.54 13.64 -11.94
C ASP A 152 -16.35 13.45 -13.22
N SER A 153 -17.60 13.92 -13.18
CA SER A 153 -18.52 13.81 -14.32
C SER A 153 -17.79 14.45 -15.47
N ALA A 154 -17.43 13.65 -16.48
CA ALA A 154 -16.90 14.11 -17.73
C ALA A 154 -17.75 15.31 -18.18
N GLY A 155 -17.16 16.51 -18.05
CA GLY A 155 -17.75 17.71 -18.58
C GLY A 155 -17.79 17.57 -20.09
N GLU A 156 -18.99 17.35 -20.63
CA GLU A 156 -19.30 17.66 -22.02
C GLU A 156 -19.18 19.17 -22.29
#